data_AF-A0A5E5QNY0-F1
#
_entry.id   AF-A0A5E5QNY0-F1
#
_cell.length_a   1.000
_cell.length_b   1.000
_cell.length_c   1.000
_cell.angle_alpha   90.00
_cell.angle_beta   90.00
_cell.angle_gamma   90.00
#
_symmetry.space_group_name_H-M   'P 1'
#
loop_
_entity.id
_entity.type
_entity.pdbx_description
1 polymer ?
#
loop_
_entity_poly.entity_id
_entity_poly.type
_entity_poly.pdbx_seq_one_letter_code
_entity_poly.pdbx_strand_id
1 'polypeptide(L)'
;MLKTDIELLKEIYNETIPDYMNPSLDLFGKNRFDIALNCYYKKGDVFAPCLIGSFYFAGRGGLNVDLDRAIHWYKISFLKGESITAGINLGRIYTYQKQYQKAFKIYTKLATINHHQALTALGFFYKNGLYVKKD
;
A
#
# COMPACT_ATOMS: atom_id res chain seq x y z
N MET A 1 0.67 -14.84 26.35
CA MET A 1 -0.47 -14.95 25.41
C MET A 1 -0.31 -13.86 24.37
N LEU A 2 -0.23 -14.22 23.08
CA LEU A 2 -0.21 -13.25 21.99
C LEU A 2 -1.56 -12.52 21.98
N LYS A 3 -1.56 -11.17 22.05
CA LYS A 3 -2.75 -10.37 21.76
C LYS A 3 -3.28 -10.83 20.40
N THR A 4 -4.60 -11.05 20.30
CA THR A 4 -5.19 -11.36 18.99
C THR A 4 -4.96 -10.19 18.05
N ASP A 5 -4.77 -10.43 16.75
CA ASP A 5 -4.52 -9.37 15.76
C ASP A 5 -5.57 -8.24 15.84
N ILE A 6 -6.78 -8.57 16.26
CA ILE A 6 -7.90 -7.65 16.48
C ILE A 6 -7.64 -6.68 17.63
N GLU A 7 -7.06 -7.12 18.75
CA GLU A 7 -6.75 -6.26 19.89
C GLU A 7 -5.60 -5.29 19.59
N LEU A 8 -4.59 -5.75 18.85
CA LEU A 8 -3.50 -4.90 18.39
C LEU A 8 -4.00 -3.83 17.41
N LEU A 9 -4.93 -4.19 16.51
CA LEU A 9 -5.55 -3.24 15.60
C LEU A 9 -6.40 -2.21 16.35
N LYS A 10 -7.16 -2.59 17.38
CA LYS A 10 -7.94 -1.65 18.19
C LYS A 10 -7.07 -0.59 18.88
N GLU A 11 -5.89 -0.98 19.35
CA GLU A 11 -4.92 -0.10 20.03
C GLU A 11 -4.26 0.89 19.05
N ILE A 12 -4.10 0.51 17.77
CA ILE A 12 -3.54 1.37 16.72
C ILE A 12 -4.57 2.39 16.19
N TYR A 13 -5.85 2.03 16.13
CA TYR A 13 -6.87 2.80 15.40
C TYR A 13 -7.83 3.66 16.27
N ASN A 14 -7.60 3.77 17.59
CA ASN A 14 -8.42 4.58 18.52
C ASN A 14 -9.95 4.49 18.27
N GLU A 15 -10.49 3.31 18.61
CA GLU A 15 -11.91 3.02 18.90
C GLU A 15 -12.89 2.62 17.79
N THR A 16 -12.51 2.48 16.52
CA THR A 16 -13.29 1.57 15.65
C THR A 16 -12.45 1.03 14.49
N ILE A 17 -12.35 -0.30 14.39
CA ILE A 17 -11.77 -0.95 13.21
C ILE A 17 -12.60 -0.50 12.01
N PRO A 18 -12.01 0.12 10.97
CA PRO A 18 -12.75 0.53 9.78
C PRO A 18 -13.52 -0.64 9.18
N ASP A 19 -14.74 -0.41 8.70
CA ASP A 19 -15.66 -1.47 8.28
C ASP A 19 -15.04 -2.42 7.22
N TYR A 20 -14.18 -1.90 6.35
CA TYR A 20 -13.45 -2.69 5.34
C TYR A 20 -12.33 -3.56 5.91
N MET A 21 -11.99 -3.45 7.20
CA MET A 21 -11.06 -4.31 7.92
C MET A 21 -11.77 -5.42 8.70
N ASN A 22 -13.11 -5.50 8.63
CA ASN A 22 -13.85 -6.58 9.26
C ASN A 22 -13.38 -7.95 8.71
N PRO A 23 -12.86 -8.86 9.55
CA PRO A 23 -12.32 -10.15 9.12
C PRO A 23 -13.38 -11.10 8.55
N SER A 24 -14.67 -10.85 8.79
CA SER A 24 -15.76 -11.63 8.18
C SER A 24 -16.01 -11.29 6.71
N LEU A 25 -15.47 -10.17 6.20
CA LEU A 25 -15.58 -9.81 4.79
C LEU A 25 -14.62 -10.65 3.94
N ASP A 26 -15.10 -11.10 2.78
CA ASP A 26 -14.24 -11.73 1.79
C ASP A 26 -13.06 -10.80 1.43
N LEU A 27 -11.84 -11.31 1.59
CA LEU A 27 -10.60 -10.57 1.40
C LEU A 27 -10.47 -10.01 -0.02
N PHE A 28 -11.12 -10.66 -0.98
CA PHE A 28 -11.03 -10.33 -2.40
C PHE A 28 -12.37 -9.87 -2.99
N GLY A 29 -13.38 -9.67 -2.15
CA GLY A 29 -14.76 -9.50 -2.57
C GLY A 29 -15.12 -8.06 -2.91
N LYS A 30 -16.06 -7.90 -3.85
CA LYS A 30 -16.59 -6.59 -4.27
C LYS A 30 -17.16 -5.78 -3.09
N ASN A 31 -17.84 -6.43 -2.16
CA ASN A 31 -18.40 -5.77 -0.98
C ASN A 31 -17.32 -5.04 -0.16
N ARG A 32 -16.13 -5.64 0.00
CA ARG A 32 -15.03 -5.03 0.74
C ARG A 32 -14.46 -3.80 0.02
N PHE A 33 -14.40 -3.86 -1.31
CA PHE A 33 -14.01 -2.73 -2.15
C PHE A 33 -14.99 -1.57 -2.04
N ASP A 34 -16.29 -1.85 -2.13
CA ASP A 34 -17.36 -0.85 -2.06
C ASP A 34 -17.38 -0.15 -0.68
N ILE A 35 -17.19 -0.91 0.40
CA ILE A 35 -17.06 -0.35 1.76
C ILE A 35 -15.82 0.54 1.87
N ALA A 36 -14.68 0.14 1.31
CA ALA A 36 -13.47 0.97 1.32
C ALA A 36 -13.67 2.30 0.56
N LEU A 37 -14.33 2.28 -0.60
CA LEU A 37 -14.71 3.50 -1.32
C LEU A 37 -15.62 4.39 -0.47
N ASN A 38 -16.60 3.81 0.21
CA ASN A 38 -17.49 4.56 1.11
C ASN A 38 -16.69 5.21 2.27
N CYS A 39 -15.84 4.45 2.96
CA CYS A 39 -14.99 4.99 4.02
C CYS A 39 -14.11 6.14 3.53
N TYR A 40 -13.52 6.03 2.33
CA TYR A 40 -12.74 7.13 1.76
C TYR A 40 -13.62 8.36 1.48
N TYR A 41 -14.68 8.22 0.66
CA TYR A 41 -15.44 9.38 0.17
C TYR A 41 -16.39 9.99 1.20
N LYS A 42 -16.92 9.21 2.14
CA LYS A 42 -17.90 9.67 3.13
C LYS A 42 -17.30 9.92 4.50
N LYS A 43 -16.34 9.09 4.93
CA LYS A 43 -15.72 9.20 6.26
C LYS A 43 -14.35 9.88 6.22
N GLY A 44 -13.80 10.16 5.04
CA GLY A 44 -12.48 10.79 4.90
C GLY A 44 -11.33 9.88 5.32
N ASP A 45 -11.53 8.56 5.33
CA ASP A 45 -10.53 7.59 5.79
C ASP A 45 -9.32 7.57 4.85
N VAL A 46 -8.17 8.03 5.36
CA VAL A 46 -6.92 8.15 4.60
C VAL A 46 -6.19 6.81 4.39
N PHE A 47 -6.60 5.75 5.09
CA PHE A 47 -6.03 4.40 4.96
C PHE A 47 -6.80 3.55 3.94
N ALA A 48 -8.11 3.79 3.77
CA ALA A 48 -8.94 3.09 2.78
C ALA A 48 -8.36 3.09 1.34
N PRO A 49 -7.76 4.21 0.84
CA PRO A 49 -7.02 4.23 -0.43
C PRO A 49 -5.98 3.13 -0.61
N CYS A 50 -5.33 2.66 0.46
CA CYS A 50 -4.38 1.54 0.36
C CYS A 50 -5.07 0.26 -0.14
N LEU A 51 -6.24 -0.05 0.43
CA LEU A 51 -7.00 -1.23 0.06
C LEU A 51 -7.55 -1.09 -1.36
N ILE A 52 -8.11 0.07 -1.69
CA ILE A 52 -8.63 0.36 -3.03
C ILE A 52 -7.53 0.16 -4.09
N GLY A 53 -6.32 0.67 -3.83
CA GLY A 53 -5.16 0.46 -4.70
C GLY A 53 -4.80 -1.02 -4.87
N SER A 54 -4.91 -1.83 -3.82
CA SER A 54 -4.64 -3.28 -3.90
C SER A 54 -5.64 -4.05 -4.74
N PHE A 55 -6.90 -3.61 -4.77
CA PHE A 55 -7.93 -4.22 -5.60
C PHE A 55 -7.65 -3.99 -7.09
N TYR A 56 -7.26 -2.76 -7.47
CA TYR A 56 -6.81 -2.47 -8.83
C TYR A 56 -5.50 -3.15 -9.19
N PHE A 57 -4.55 -3.21 -8.26
CA PHE A 57 -3.26 -3.89 -8.50
C PHE A 57 -3.44 -5.38 -8.80
N ALA A 58 -4.34 -6.05 -8.08
CA ALA A 58 -4.55 -7.49 -8.18
C ALA A 58 -5.74 -7.92 -9.06
N GLY A 59 -6.55 -6.98 -9.56
CA GLY A 59 -7.79 -7.31 -10.29
C GLY A 59 -8.81 -8.07 -9.44
N ARG A 60 -9.13 -7.56 -8.25
CA ARG A 60 -10.04 -8.19 -7.29
C ARG A 60 -11.42 -7.53 -7.28
N GLY A 61 -12.41 -8.18 -6.67
CA GLY A 61 -13.76 -7.62 -6.55
C GLY A 61 -14.49 -7.45 -7.89
N GLY A 62 -14.12 -8.23 -8.91
CA GLY A 62 -14.67 -8.11 -10.27
C GLY A 62 -13.99 -7.03 -11.12
N LEU A 63 -12.87 -6.47 -10.67
CA LEU A 63 -12.07 -5.51 -11.43
C LEU A 63 -10.99 -6.22 -12.26
N ASN A 64 -10.62 -5.61 -13.39
CA ASN A 64 -9.39 -5.97 -14.09
C ASN A 64 -8.18 -5.33 -13.41
N VAL A 65 -7.00 -5.94 -13.62
CA VAL A 65 -5.74 -5.32 -13.20
C VAL A 65 -5.58 -3.97 -13.88
N ASP A 66 -5.32 -2.93 -13.08
CA ASP A 66 -5.13 -1.55 -13.54
C ASP A 66 -4.06 -0.86 -12.69
N LEU A 67 -2.84 -0.81 -13.22
CA LEU A 67 -1.70 -0.26 -12.49
C LEU A 67 -1.78 1.25 -12.33
N ASP A 68 -2.42 1.98 -13.24
CA ASP A 68 -2.53 3.44 -13.16
C ASP A 68 -3.51 3.86 -12.07
N ARG A 69 -4.66 3.17 -11.97
CA ARG A 69 -5.58 3.34 -10.83
C ARG A 69 -4.92 2.90 -9.53
N ALA A 70 -4.20 1.78 -9.51
CA ALA A 70 -3.46 1.37 -8.32
C ALA A 70 -2.44 2.44 -7.87
N ILE A 71 -1.65 3.01 -8.80
CA ILE A 71 -0.72 4.10 -8.54
C ILE A 71 -1.44 5.32 -7.93
N HIS A 72 -2.58 5.71 -8.50
CA HIS A 72 -3.36 6.84 -8.02
C HIS A 72 -3.76 6.66 -6.54
N TRP A 73 -4.36 5.52 -6.21
CA TRP A 73 -4.82 5.22 -4.86
C TRP A 73 -3.68 5.04 -3.86
N TYR A 74 -2.60 4.37 -4.26
CA TYR A 74 -1.42 4.24 -3.41
C TYR A 74 -0.73 5.57 -3.15
N LYS A 75 -0.69 6.50 -4.13
CA LYS A 75 -0.16 7.85 -3.88
C LYS A 75 -0.97 8.59 -2.82
N ILE A 76 -2.29 8.52 -2.86
CA ILE A 76 -3.15 9.15 -1.86
C ILE A 76 -2.80 8.60 -0.47
N SER A 77 -2.78 7.27 -0.34
CA SER A 77 -2.47 6.59 0.92
C SER A 77 -1.05 6.90 1.43
N PHE A 78 -0.05 6.90 0.55
CA PHE A 78 1.34 7.14 0.92
C PHE A 78 1.63 8.61 1.29
N LEU A 79 1.00 9.56 0.60
CA LEU A 79 1.26 10.99 0.80
C LEU A 79 0.39 11.61 1.89
N LYS A 80 -0.85 11.17 2.06
CA LYS A 80 -1.78 11.73 3.06
C LYS A 80 -1.92 10.86 4.31
N GLY A 81 -1.96 9.54 4.15
CA GLY A 81 -2.07 8.60 5.26
C GLY A 81 -0.73 8.02 5.73
N GLU A 82 0.39 8.51 5.15
CA GLU A 82 1.75 8.05 5.43
C GLU A 82 1.93 6.52 5.38
N SER A 83 1.10 5.85 4.57
CA SER A 83 1.04 4.38 4.56
C SER A 83 2.31 3.78 3.95
N ILE A 84 3.12 3.16 4.79
CA ILE A 84 4.32 2.42 4.40
C ILE A 84 4.00 1.34 3.37
N THR A 85 2.91 0.59 3.59
CA THR A 85 2.47 -0.47 2.67
C THR A 85 2.14 0.07 1.28
N ALA A 86 1.45 1.22 1.22
CA ALA A 86 1.17 1.87 -0.06
C ALA A 86 2.45 2.34 -0.75
N GLY A 87 3.40 2.88 0.00
CA GLY A 87 4.72 3.25 -0.51
C GLY A 87 5.48 2.07 -1.11
N ILE A 88 5.51 0.91 -0.44
CA ILE A 88 6.16 -0.30 -0.98
C ILE A 88 5.49 -0.76 -2.29
N ASN A 89 4.16 -0.83 -2.33
CA ASN A 89 3.46 -1.25 -3.53
C ASN A 89 3.65 -0.25 -4.69
N LEU A 90 3.64 1.05 -4.39
CA LEU A 90 3.93 2.09 -5.37
C LEU A 90 5.35 1.97 -5.92
N GLY A 91 6.35 1.73 -5.05
CA GLY A 91 7.73 1.47 -5.46
C GLY A 91 7.85 0.22 -6.36
N ARG A 92 7.10 -0.85 -6.04
CA ARG A 92 7.11 -2.10 -6.82
C ARG A 92 6.53 -1.88 -8.22
N ILE A 93 5.39 -1.18 -8.32
CA ILE A 93 4.79 -0.85 -9.61
C ILE A 93 5.75 0.00 -10.45
N TYR A 94 6.39 1.02 -9.86
CA TYR A 94 7.36 1.84 -10.60
C TYR A 94 8.60 1.06 -11.03
N THR A 95 9.08 0.13 -10.21
CA THR A 95 10.18 -0.76 -10.59
C THR A 95 9.80 -1.64 -11.77
N TYR A 96 8.59 -2.24 -11.73
CA TYR A 96 8.06 -3.08 -12.82
C TYR A 96 7.92 -2.29 -14.13
N GLN A 97 7.39 -1.06 -14.07
CA GLN A 97 7.26 -0.17 -15.23
C GLN A 97 8.59 0.50 -15.64
N LYS A 98 9.73 0.09 -15.07
CA LYS A 98 11.07 0.65 -15.32
C LYS A 98 11.18 2.17 -15.04
N GLN A 99 10.28 2.71 -14.23
CA GLN A 99 10.33 4.09 -13.73
C GLN A 99 11.28 4.19 -12.52
N TYR A 100 12.53 3.78 -12.73
CA TYR A 100 13.50 3.53 -11.65
C TYR A 100 13.76 4.75 -10.76
N GLN A 101 13.85 5.95 -11.33
CA GLN A 101 14.01 7.17 -10.54
C GLN A 101 12.87 7.37 -9.51
N LYS A 102 11.62 7.12 -9.91
CA LYS A 102 10.46 7.27 -9.02
C LYS A 102 10.46 6.19 -7.94
N ALA A 103 10.74 4.94 -8.32
CA ALA A 103 10.85 3.83 -7.39
C ALA A 103 11.96 4.07 -6.35
N PHE A 104 13.16 4.45 -6.81
CA PHE A 104 14.30 4.73 -5.95
C PHE A 104 13.97 5.81 -4.92
N LYS A 105 13.38 6.94 -5.33
CA LYS A 105 12.97 8.01 -4.41
C LYS A 105 12.03 7.51 -3.31
N ILE A 106 11.06 6.66 -3.66
CA ILE A 106 10.13 6.09 -2.68
C ILE A 106 10.85 5.15 -1.71
N TYR A 107 11.67 4.24 -2.22
CA TYR A 107 12.41 3.31 -1.37
C TYR A 107 13.42 4.02 -0.47
N THR A 108 14.10 5.05 -0.95
CA THR A 108 14.97 5.90 -0.11
C THR A 108 14.17 6.54 1.02
N LYS A 109 13.00 7.12 0.74
CA LYS A 109 12.13 7.70 1.78
C LYS A 109 11.69 6.66 2.82
N LEU A 110 11.42 5.42 2.42
CA LEU A 110 11.04 4.36 3.36
C LEU A 110 12.25 3.74 4.09
N ALA A 111 13.45 3.81 3.49
CA ALA A 111 14.67 3.34 4.12
C ALA A 111 15.11 4.23 5.28
N THR A 112 14.77 5.53 5.28
CA THR A 112 15.10 6.44 6.41
C THR A 112 14.40 6.05 7.71
N ILE A 113 13.33 5.26 7.64
CA ILE A 113 12.66 4.68 8.81
C ILE A 113 13.03 3.20 9.02
N ASN A 114 14.15 2.74 8.43
CA ASN A 114 14.66 1.37 8.50
C ASN A 114 13.67 0.29 8.04
N HIS A 115 12.79 0.62 7.07
CA HIS A 115 11.86 -0.37 6.55
C HIS A 115 12.58 -1.45 5.73
N HIS A 116 12.60 -2.68 6.22
CA HIS A 116 13.35 -3.80 5.66
C HIS A 116 13.10 -4.03 4.16
N GLN A 117 11.85 -4.03 3.69
CA GLN A 117 11.56 -4.24 2.26
C GLN A 117 12.11 -3.11 1.38
N ALA A 118 12.17 -1.89 1.91
CA ALA A 118 12.72 -0.75 1.17
C ALA A 118 14.25 -0.84 1.09
N LEU A 119 14.91 -1.25 2.18
CA LEU A 119 16.35 -1.53 2.20
C LEU A 119 16.71 -2.64 1.22
N THR A 120 15.96 -3.75 1.22
CA THR A 120 16.14 -4.83 0.23
C THR A 120 15.97 -4.33 -1.20
N ALA A 121 14.96 -3.49 -1.47
CA ALA A 121 14.75 -2.92 -2.78
C ALA A 121 15.91 -2.01 -3.20
N LEU A 122 16.44 -1.17 -2.30
CA LEU A 122 17.63 -0.36 -2.60
C LEU A 122 18.86 -1.22 -2.87
N GLY A 123 19.08 -2.30 -2.11
CA GLY A 123 20.14 -3.27 -2.39
C GLY A 123 20.01 -3.88 -3.79
N PHE A 124 18.78 -4.14 -4.25
CA PHE A 124 18.54 -4.56 -5.63
C PHE A 124 18.90 -3.48 -6.66
N PHE A 125 18.65 -2.20 -6.37
CA PHE A 125 19.01 -1.09 -7.26
C PHE A 125 20.54 -0.94 -7.40
N TYR A 126 21.27 -0.96 -6.28
CA TYR A 126 22.74 -0.90 -6.30
C TYR A 126 23.36 -2.13 -6.95
N LYS A 127 22.94 -3.35 -6.56
CA LYS A 127 23.46 -4.60 -7.14
C LYS A 127 23.36 -4.66 -8.67
N ASN A 128 22.32 -4.06 -9.24
CA ASN A 128 22.03 -4.14 -10.68
C ASN A 128 22.31 -2.83 -11.44
N GLY A 129 22.76 -1.76 -10.75
CA GLY A 129 22.97 -0.45 -11.37
C GLY A 129 21.69 0.18 -11.95
N LEU A 130 20.54 -0.02 -11.29
CA LEU A 130 19.26 0.56 -11.72
C LEU A 130 19.16 1.99 -11.21
N TYR A 131 19.19 2.98 -12.10
CA TYR A 131 19.20 4.42 -11.80
C TYR A 131 20.43 4.94 -11.01
N VAL A 132 21.04 4.12 -10.17
CA VAL A 132 22.29 4.40 -9.46
C VAL A 132 23.46 3.60 -10.05
N LYS A 133 24.69 4.02 -9.76
CA LYS A 133 25.88 3.24 -10.12
C LYS A 133 25.83 1.89 -9.40
N LYS A 134 26.26 0.85 -10.11
CA LYS A 134 26.40 -0.47 -9.52
C LYS A 134 27.46 -0.46 -8.42
N ASP A 135 27.10 -1.00 -7.26
CA ASP A 135 27.91 -1.16 -6.05
C ASP A 135 27.53 -2.49 -5.38
#